data_AF-A0A0Q9HIN8-F1
#
_entry.id   AF-A0A0Q9HIN8-F1
#
_cell.length_a   1.000
_cell.length_b   1.000
_cell.length_c   1.000
_cell.angle_alpha   90.00
_cell.angle_beta   90.00
_cell.angle_gamma   90.00
#
_symmetry.space_group_name_H-M   'P 1'
#
loop_
_entity.id
_entity.type
_entity.pdbx_description
1 polymer ?
#
loop_
_entity_poly.entity_id
_entity_poly.type
_entity_poly.pdbx_seq_one_letter_code
_entity_poly.pdbx_strand_id
1 'polypeptide(L)'
;MVGALLEEAGDESALQRRGRLASKPSSRWGGRWLFLSANGTFMLVAPLTWYELVPGVTDTGFFNQHFVRDIGMIQLFLGVAFGLGLFRPERRVDLTHLHRGDIASRSTVAGSLKHSLDPGDDPRRGRRLFNQPAQKPRLK
;
A
#
# COMPACT_ATOMS: atom_id res chain seq x y z
N MET A 1 38.41 10.35 -26.13
CA MET A 1 37.07 10.87 -26.45
C MET A 1 36.00 9.79 -26.67
N VAL A 2 36.34 8.53 -26.96
CA VAL A 2 35.33 7.46 -27.17
C VAL A 2 34.71 6.92 -25.86
N GLY A 3 35.42 6.96 -24.73
CA GLY A 3 34.92 6.46 -23.44
C GLY A 3 33.77 7.29 -22.83
N ALA A 4 33.81 8.62 -22.96
CA ALA A 4 32.79 9.52 -22.39
C ALA A 4 31.42 9.37 -23.06
N LEU A 5 31.38 9.06 -24.36
CA LEU A 5 30.14 8.90 -25.12
C LEU A 5 29.42 7.57 -24.83
N LEU A 6 30.13 6.54 -24.37
CA LEU A 6 29.52 5.27 -23.97
C LEU A 6 28.93 5.32 -22.55
N GLU A 7 29.52 6.13 -21.67
CA GLU A 7 29.00 6.35 -20.31
C GLU A 7 27.71 7.18 -20.32
N GLU A 8 27.64 8.20 -21.19
CA GLU A 8 26.44 9.03 -21.38
C GLU A 8 25.27 8.20 -21.97
N ALA A 9 25.55 7.32 -22.94
CA ALA A 9 24.55 6.43 -23.53
C ALA A 9 23.97 5.41 -22.53
N GLY A 10 24.75 5.02 -21.50
CA GLY A 10 24.32 4.11 -20.44
C GLY A 10 23.34 4.75 -19.46
N ASP A 11 23.55 6.03 -19.12
CA ASP A 11 22.70 6.74 -18.15
C ASP A 11 21.38 7.20 -18.78
N GLU A 12 21.39 7.61 -20.05
CA GLU A 12 20.18 7.90 -20.84
C GLU A 12 19.25 6.67 -20.90
N SER A 13 19.81 5.48 -21.04
CA SER A 13 19.07 4.20 -21.03
C SER A 13 18.44 3.90 -19.66
N ALA A 14 19.11 4.28 -18.57
CA ALA A 14 18.65 4.11 -17.19
C ALA A 14 17.56 5.14 -16.83
N LEU A 15 17.71 6.39 -17.28
CA LEU A 15 16.73 7.46 -17.13
C LEU A 15 15.49 7.23 -17.99
N GLN A 16 15.64 6.71 -19.22
CA GLN A 16 14.53 6.36 -20.10
C GLN A 16 13.75 5.13 -19.60
N ARG A 17 14.41 4.18 -18.91
CA ARG A 17 13.74 3.10 -18.15
C ARG A 17 12.98 3.61 -16.94
N ARG A 18 13.51 4.61 -16.22
CA ARG A 18 12.84 5.26 -15.08
C ARG A 18 11.63 6.09 -15.51
N GLY A 19 11.69 6.77 -16.66
CA GLY A 19 10.57 7.54 -17.20
C GLY A 19 9.43 6.68 -17.78
N ARG A 20 9.71 5.46 -18.24
CA ARG A 20 8.73 4.55 -18.86
C ARG A 20 7.86 3.79 -17.84
N LEU A 21 8.09 3.96 -16.54
CA LEU A 21 7.31 3.36 -15.46
C LEU A 21 6.22 4.28 -14.89
N ALA A 22 6.18 5.55 -15.31
CA ALA A 22 5.02 6.42 -15.08
C ALA A 22 3.94 6.09 -16.11
N SER A 23 3.44 4.85 -16.10
CA SER A 23 2.25 4.51 -16.87
C SER A 23 1.10 5.33 -16.32
N LYS A 24 0.67 6.33 -17.11
CA LYS A 24 -0.55 7.11 -16.89
C LYS A 24 -1.64 6.12 -16.47
N PRO A 25 -2.23 6.23 -15.26
CA PRO A 25 -3.19 5.24 -14.81
C PRO A 25 -4.31 5.24 -15.84
N SER A 26 -4.41 4.17 -16.63
CA SER A 26 -5.45 4.04 -17.63
C SER A 26 -6.74 3.92 -16.84
N SER A 27 -7.43 5.04 -16.66
CA SER A 27 -8.73 5.13 -16.00
C SER A 27 -9.77 4.50 -16.92
N ARG A 28 -9.61 3.22 -17.21
CA ARG A 28 -10.53 2.42 -18.03
C ARG A 28 -11.74 1.93 -17.21
N TRP A 29 -11.85 2.38 -15.97
CA TRP A 29 -12.78 1.84 -14.98
C TRP A 29 -13.65 2.91 -14.28
N GLY A 30 -13.60 4.16 -14.74
CA GLY A 30 -14.29 5.30 -14.10
C GLY A 30 -15.82 5.31 -14.17
N GLY A 31 -16.46 4.35 -14.85
CA GLY A 31 -17.92 4.30 -15.05
C GLY A 31 -18.65 3.19 -14.28
N ARG A 32 -17.97 2.40 -13.44
CA ARG A 32 -18.59 1.24 -12.79
C ARG A 32 -19.78 1.59 -11.88
N TRP A 33 -19.74 2.76 -11.24
CA TRP A 33 -20.83 3.26 -10.38
C TRP A 33 -22.10 3.54 -11.18
N LEU A 34 -21.97 4.04 -12.40
CA LEU A 34 -23.10 4.26 -13.31
C LEU A 34 -23.69 2.94 -13.76
N PHE A 35 -22.84 1.98 -14.12
CA PHE A 35 -23.28 0.63 -14.47
C PHE A 35 -24.03 -0.04 -13.31
N LEU A 36 -23.48 -0.03 -12.09
CA LEU A 36 -24.11 -0.59 -10.90
C LEU A 36 -25.47 0.06 -10.61
N SER A 37 -25.55 1.38 -10.69
CA SER A 37 -26.79 2.13 -10.44
C SER A 37 -27.86 1.81 -11.50
N ALA A 38 -27.48 1.80 -12.78
CA ALA A 38 -28.39 1.48 -13.88
C ALA A 38 -28.87 0.03 -13.82
N ASN A 39 -27.96 -0.92 -13.60
CA ASN A 39 -28.29 -2.34 -13.50
C ASN A 39 -29.18 -2.63 -12.28
N GLY A 40 -28.86 -2.05 -11.12
CA GLY A 40 -29.69 -2.16 -9.92
C GLY A 40 -31.09 -1.57 -10.12
N THR A 41 -31.20 -0.42 -10.80
CA THR A 41 -32.50 0.17 -11.15
C THR A 41 -33.30 -0.72 -12.10
N PHE A 42 -32.66 -1.31 -13.10
CA PHE A 42 -33.32 -2.21 -14.05
C PHE A 42 -33.90 -3.45 -13.36
N MET A 43 -33.18 -4.04 -12.40
CA MET A 43 -33.68 -5.14 -11.56
C MET A 43 -34.91 -4.76 -10.73
N LEU A 44 -35.05 -3.50 -10.31
CA LEU A 44 -36.19 -3.04 -9.53
C LEU A 44 -37.43 -2.78 -10.40
N VAL A 45 -37.25 -2.19 -11.57
CA VAL A 45 -38.33 -1.82 -12.49
C VAL A 45 -38.87 -3.04 -13.23
N ALA A 46 -37.99 -3.89 -13.76
CA ALA A 46 -38.36 -5.04 -14.60
C ALA A 46 -37.58 -6.31 -14.18
N PRO A 47 -37.86 -6.87 -12.98
CA PRO A 47 -37.10 -8.00 -12.44
C PRO A 47 -37.19 -9.26 -13.30
N LEU A 48 -38.37 -9.53 -13.90
CA LEU A 48 -38.56 -10.70 -14.77
C LEU A 48 -37.73 -10.58 -16.05
N THR A 49 -37.79 -9.42 -16.70
CA THR A 49 -37.01 -9.15 -17.91
C THR A 49 -35.50 -9.22 -17.64
N TRP A 50 -35.04 -8.73 -16.48
CA TRP A 50 -33.64 -8.87 -16.09
C TRP A 50 -33.24 -10.36 -15.95
N TYR A 51 -34.10 -11.15 -15.31
CA TYR A 51 -33.86 -12.57 -15.05
C TYR A 51 -33.71 -13.38 -16.35
N GLU A 52 -34.50 -13.07 -17.37
CA GLU A 52 -34.47 -13.76 -18.67
C GLU A 52 -33.33 -13.29 -19.58
N LEU A 53 -32.89 -12.03 -19.46
CA LEU A 53 -31.85 -11.45 -20.30
C LEU A 53 -30.43 -11.86 -19.90
N VAL A 54 -30.22 -12.23 -18.63
CA VAL A 54 -28.88 -12.57 -18.14
C VAL A 54 -28.60 -14.05 -18.35
N PRO A 55 -27.65 -14.42 -19.24
CA PRO A 55 -27.37 -15.80 -19.53
C PRO A 55 -26.85 -16.54 -18.29
N GLY A 56 -27.37 -17.75 -18.06
CA GLY A 56 -27.02 -18.59 -16.93
C GLY A 56 -27.82 -18.34 -15.65
N VAL A 57 -28.58 -17.25 -15.53
CA VAL A 57 -29.42 -17.00 -14.35
C VAL A 57 -30.62 -17.94 -14.31
N THR A 58 -31.27 -18.16 -15.46
CA THR A 58 -32.39 -19.10 -15.60
C THR A 58 -32.02 -20.54 -15.26
N ASP A 59 -30.75 -20.91 -15.42
CA ASP A 59 -30.26 -22.27 -15.17
C ASP A 59 -30.11 -22.56 -13.67
N THR A 60 -30.15 -21.53 -12.82
CA THR A 60 -29.99 -21.66 -11.36
C THR A 60 -31.28 -22.02 -10.62
N GLY A 61 -32.46 -21.85 -11.23
CA GLY A 61 -33.74 -22.18 -10.60
C GLY A 61 -34.95 -21.45 -11.17
N PHE A 62 -36.08 -21.54 -10.46
CA PHE A 62 -37.29 -20.81 -10.81
C PHE A 62 -37.17 -19.31 -10.48
N PHE A 63 -37.89 -18.48 -11.24
CA PHE A 63 -37.92 -17.04 -11.02
C PHE A 63 -38.43 -16.69 -9.62
N ASN A 64 -37.59 -15.98 -8.85
CA ASN A 64 -37.95 -15.38 -7.57
C ASN A 64 -37.77 -13.85 -7.62
N GLN A 65 -38.88 -13.13 -7.70
CA GLN A 65 -38.88 -11.67 -7.79
C GLN A 65 -38.24 -10.99 -6.58
N HIS A 66 -38.42 -11.53 -5.37
CA HIS A 66 -37.84 -10.95 -4.15
C HIS A 66 -36.32 -10.98 -4.22
N PHE A 67 -35.76 -12.11 -4.65
CA PHE A 67 -34.31 -12.27 -4.82
C PHE A 67 -33.70 -11.26 -5.79
N VAL A 68 -34.32 -11.07 -6.97
CA VAL A 68 -33.84 -10.11 -7.97
C VAL A 68 -33.90 -8.66 -7.44
N ARG A 69 -34.98 -8.31 -6.73
CA ARG A 69 -35.12 -6.97 -6.14
C ARG A 69 -34.12 -6.71 -5.02
N ASP A 70 -33.83 -7.71 -4.18
CA ASP A 70 -32.85 -7.58 -3.10
C ASP A 70 -31.45 -7.27 -3.64
N ILE A 71 -31.02 -8.02 -4.67
CA ILE A 71 -29.76 -7.75 -5.37
C ILE A 71 -29.78 -6.38 -6.05
N GLY A 72 -30.92 -6.00 -6.65
CA GLY A 72 -31.12 -4.70 -7.29
C GLY A 72 -30.92 -3.53 -6.34
N MET A 73 -31.51 -3.61 -5.13
CA MET A 73 -31.32 -2.60 -4.09
C MET A 73 -29.85 -2.47 -3.70
N ILE A 74 -29.15 -3.58 -3.44
CA ILE A 74 -27.74 -3.56 -3.05
C ILE A 74 -26.87 -2.91 -4.13
N GLN A 75 -27.05 -3.27 -5.40
CA GLN A 75 -26.30 -2.68 -6.50
C GLN A 75 -26.59 -1.20 -6.68
N LEU A 76 -27.85 -0.79 -6.56
CA LEU A 76 -28.24 0.61 -6.63
C LEU A 76 -27.60 1.42 -5.49
N PHE A 77 -27.69 0.93 -4.25
CA PHE A 77 -27.09 1.59 -3.09
C PHE A 77 -25.57 1.73 -3.23
N LEU A 78 -24.88 0.66 -3.64
CA LEU A 78 -23.43 0.70 -3.87
C LEU A 78 -23.07 1.67 -5.00
N GLY A 79 -23.79 1.63 -6.12
CA GLY A 79 -23.56 2.52 -7.25
C GLY A 79 -23.74 3.98 -6.88
N VAL A 80 -24.82 4.32 -6.17
CA VAL A 80 -25.09 5.67 -5.68
C VAL A 80 -24.06 6.11 -4.65
N ALA A 81 -23.71 5.26 -3.67
CA ALA A 81 -22.70 5.57 -2.67
C ALA A 81 -21.33 5.85 -3.29
N PHE A 82 -20.89 5.03 -4.25
CA PHE A 82 -19.65 5.27 -4.98
C PHE A 82 -19.73 6.52 -5.86
N GLY A 83 -20.86 6.77 -6.52
CA GLY A 83 -21.09 8.00 -7.28
C GLY A 83 -20.96 9.23 -6.38
N LEU A 84 -21.68 9.26 -5.25
CA LEU A 84 -21.61 10.34 -4.26
C LEU A 84 -20.20 10.50 -3.66
N GLY A 85 -19.48 9.39 -3.45
CA GLY A 85 -18.09 9.40 -2.99
C GLY A 85 -17.11 9.97 -4.00
N LEU A 86 -17.41 9.91 -5.31
CA LEU A 86 -16.63 10.61 -6.34
C LEU A 86 -16.88 12.12 -6.33
N PHE A 87 -18.09 12.56 -6.00
CA PHE A 87 -18.44 13.99 -5.91
C PHE A 87 -17.98 14.67 -4.61
N ARG A 88 -17.53 13.90 -3.60
CA ARG A 88 -16.98 14.42 -2.33
C ARG A 88 -15.55 13.93 -2.08
N PRO A 89 -14.57 14.39 -2.86
CA PRO A 89 -13.16 14.01 -2.70
C PRO A 89 -12.57 14.44 -1.35
N GLU A 90 -13.20 15.36 -0.61
CA GLU A 90 -12.72 15.90 0.67
C GLU A 90 -12.63 14.87 1.82
N ARG A 91 -13.15 13.64 1.62
CA ARG A 91 -13.02 12.52 2.58
C ARG A 91 -11.96 11.49 2.19
N ARG A 92 -11.15 11.74 1.15
CA ARG A 92 -9.96 10.92 0.93
C ARG A 92 -9.01 11.21 2.09
N VAL A 93 -8.91 10.26 3.01
CA VAL A 93 -7.88 10.28 4.03
C VAL A 93 -6.56 10.20 3.28
N ASP A 94 -5.92 11.35 3.08
CA ASP A 94 -4.58 11.43 2.51
C ASP A 94 -3.60 10.82 3.51
N LEU A 95 -3.58 9.48 3.52
CA LEU A 95 -2.57 8.64 4.15
C LEU A 95 -1.18 8.84 3.53
N THR A 96 -1.06 9.71 2.52
CA THR A 96 0.21 10.16 1.96
C THR A 96 0.86 11.24 2.84
N HIS A 97 0.08 12.06 3.55
CA HIS A 97 0.62 13.11 4.42
C HIS A 97 0.96 12.60 5.82
N LEU A 98 0.40 11.45 6.24
CA LEU A 98 0.69 10.84 7.54
C LEU A 98 2.05 10.13 7.61
N HIS A 99 2.69 9.80 6.47
CA HIS A 99 3.97 9.08 6.46
C HIS A 99 5.21 9.99 6.38
N ARG A 100 5.06 11.30 6.15
CA ARG A 100 6.21 12.22 5.99
C ARG A 100 6.60 13.00 7.25
N GLY A 101 5.71 13.09 8.25
CA GLY A 101 5.98 13.79 9.51
C GLY A 101 6.84 13.00 10.51
N ASP A 102 6.71 11.67 10.55
CA ASP A 102 7.28 10.87 11.64
C ASP A 102 8.73 10.42 11.43
N ILE A 103 9.26 10.47 10.21
CA ILE A 103 10.61 9.97 9.92
C ILE A 103 11.69 10.98 10.38
N ALA A 104 11.38 12.29 10.36
CA ALA A 104 12.34 13.33 10.75
C ALA A 104 12.63 13.34 12.27
N SER A 105 11.66 12.95 13.12
CA SER A 105 11.86 12.93 14.57
C SER A 105 12.66 11.72 15.06
N ARG A 106 12.73 10.62 14.29
CA ARG A 106 13.40 9.38 14.71
C ARG A 106 14.89 9.34 14.43
N SER A 107 15.39 10.12 13.46
CA SER A 107 16.83 10.18 13.16
C SER A 107 17.63 10.98 14.20
N THR A 108 17.05 12.03 14.77
CA THR A 108 17.71 12.86 15.80
C THR A 108 17.92 12.11 17.12
N VAL A 109 16.94 11.30 17.55
CA VAL A 109 17.05 10.50 18.79
C VAL A 109 17.99 9.31 18.60
N ALA A 110 17.99 8.67 17.42
CA ALA A 110 18.92 7.59 17.10
C ALA A 110 20.38 8.06 16.99
N GLY A 111 20.63 9.31 16.57
CA GLY A 111 21.95 9.93 16.60
C GLY A 111 22.44 10.23 18.02
N SER A 112 21.55 10.73 18.88
CA SER A 112 21.87 11.06 20.27
C SER A 112 22.20 9.82 21.12
N LEU A 113 21.55 8.68 20.86
CA LEU A 113 21.84 7.42 21.55
C LEU A 113 23.15 6.77 21.10
N LYS A 114 23.58 6.99 19.85
CA LYS A 114 24.88 6.50 19.37
C LYS A 114 26.05 7.27 19.97
N HIS A 115 25.89 8.56 20.27
CA HIS A 115 26.93 9.36 20.90
C HIS A 115 27.11 9.08 22.41
N SER A 116 26.11 8.50 23.07
CA SER A 116 26.21 8.09 24.49
C SER A 116 26.69 6.64 24.68
N LEU A 117 26.80 5.88 23.59
CA LEU A 117 27.30 4.49 23.56
C LEU A 117 28.66 4.40 22.84
N ASP A 118 29.49 5.44 22.99
CA ASP A 118 30.93 5.33 22.78
C ASP A 118 31.61 5.17 24.16
N PRO A 119 31.65 3.95 24.73
CA PRO A 119 32.61 3.68 25.78
C PRO A 119 33.97 3.70 25.10
N GLY A 120 34.79 4.70 25.46
CA GLY A 120 36.22 4.69 25.15
C GLY A 120 36.83 3.38 25.66
N ASP A 121 36.86 2.39 24.78
CA ASP A 121 37.50 1.11 24.98
C ASP A 121 39.00 1.38 24.99
N ASP A 122 39.54 1.61 26.19
CA ASP A 122 40.98 1.57 26.44
C ASP A 122 41.46 0.11 26.28
N PRO A 123 42.20 -0.23 25.21
CA PRO A 123 42.65 -1.59 24.96
C PRO A 123 43.67 -2.10 25.99
N ARG A 124 44.12 -1.26 26.94
CA ARG A 124 45.11 -1.63 27.97
C ARG A 124 44.48 -2.18 29.25
N ARG A 125 43.16 -2.08 29.45
CA ARG A 125 42.51 -2.51 30.70
C ARG A 125 42.43 -4.04 30.84
N GLY A 126 42.31 -4.79 29.74
CA GLY A 126 42.20 -6.25 29.75
C GLY A 126 43.51 -7.00 30.07
N ARG A 127 44.68 -6.36 29.97
CA ARG A 127 45.98 -7.04 30.12
C ARG A 127 46.48 -7.14 31.56
N ARG A 128 45.86 -6.43 32.50
CA ARG A 128 46.27 -6.45 33.93
C ARG A 128 45.64 -7.57 34.76
N LEU A 129 44.60 -8.24 34.27
CA LEU A 129 43.92 -9.30 35.03
C LEU A 129 44.56 -10.68 34.90
N PHE A 130 45.41 -10.91 33.88
CA PHE A 130 45.95 -12.24 33.57
C PHE A 130 47.36 -12.52 34.11
N ASN A 131 48.01 -11.57 34.79
CA ASN A 131 49.38 -11.75 35.28
C ASN A 131 49.52 -11.54 36.80
N GLN A 132 48.54 -12.01 37.57
CA GLN A 132 48.65 -12.05 39.02
C GLN A 132 49.14 -13.45 39.43
N PRO A 133 50.38 -13.63 39.91
CA PRO A 133 50.84 -14.93 40.37
C PRO A 133 50.05 -15.34 41.62
N ALA A 134 49.50 -16.55 41.58
CA ALA A 134 48.67 -17.13 42.63
C ALA A 134 49.35 -17.07 44.01
N GLN A 135 48.77 -16.33 44.95
CA GLN A 135 49.17 -16.41 46.36
C GLN A 135 48.78 -17.79 46.90
N LYS A 136 49.79 -18.59 47.26
CA LYS A 136 49.58 -19.88 47.93
C LYS A 136 49.06 -19.64 49.35
N PRO A 137 47.94 -20.27 49.77
CA PRO A 137 47.44 -20.13 51.12
C PRO A 137 48.38 -20.79 52.14
N ARG A 138 48.70 -20.05 53.21
CA ARG A 138 49.52 -20.50 54.34
C ARG A 138 48.68 -21.44 55.21
N LEU A 139 49.14 -22.68 55.37
CA LEU A 139 48.59 -23.67 56.29
C LEU A 139 48.61 -23.14 57.73
N LYS A 140 47.50 -23.31 58.45
CA LYS A 140 47.43 -23.35 59.91
C LYS A 140 46.72 -24.62 60.31
#